data_AF-A0A8J5JZD3-F1
#
_entry.id   AF-A0A8J5JZD3-F1
#
_cell.length_a   1.000
_cell.length_b   1.000
_cell.length_c   1.000
_cell.angle_alpha   90.00
_cell.angle_beta   90.00
_cell.angle_gamma   90.00
#
_symmetry.space_group_name_H-M   'P 1'
#
loop_
_entity.id
_entity.type
_entity.pdbx_description
1 polymer ?
#
loop_
_entity_poly.entity_id
_entity_poly.type
_entity_poly.pdbx_seq_one_letter_code
_entity_poly.pdbx_strand_id
1 'polypeptide(L)'
;MTSAQPARVDPTPHRPQHNQLVLTPHDTDLSTTCPYFPGLCFGSTTCRVYNVTESWAILPFCGKATCVKEGDALFEVVSECARAKPRADCNEILVNPAEVPFPDCCPTYNCTGGPIEYYTQAESEQLLAASASLPNAGPATGVTTS
;
A
#
# COMPACT_ATOMS: atom_id res chain seq x y z
N MET A 1 -4.59 37.34 26.89
CA MET A 1 -3.38 36.54 27.16
C MET A 1 -3.77 35.08 26.99
N THR A 2 -3.61 34.52 25.80
CA THR A 2 -3.98 33.11 25.53
C THR A 2 -2.71 32.39 25.13
N SER A 3 -2.17 31.65 26.09
CA SER A 3 -0.96 30.85 25.94
C SER A 3 -1.32 29.54 25.21
N ALA A 4 -0.91 29.40 23.95
CA ALA A 4 -0.98 28.14 23.24
C ALA A 4 0.16 27.23 23.72
N GLN A 5 -0.17 26.11 24.37
CA GLN A 5 0.81 25.08 24.70
C GLN A 5 1.11 24.24 23.44
N PRO A 6 2.38 23.87 23.17
CA PRO A 6 2.71 22.98 22.08
C PRO A 6 2.24 21.56 22.40
N ALA A 7 1.68 20.88 21.40
CA ALA A 7 1.27 19.48 21.47
C ALA A 7 2.47 18.60 21.86
N ARG A 8 2.31 17.83 22.93
CA ARG A 8 3.27 16.80 23.35
C ARG A 8 3.29 15.71 22.27
N VAL A 9 4.46 15.49 21.68
CA VAL A 9 4.74 14.32 20.85
C VAL A 9 4.89 13.13 21.81
N ASP A 10 3.93 12.20 21.74
CA ASP A 10 3.96 10.95 22.49
C ASP A 10 5.08 10.04 21.94
N PRO A 11 5.98 9.48 22.77
CA PRO A 11 7.02 8.57 22.33
C PRO A 11 6.47 7.15 22.28
N THR A 12 5.56 6.88 21.34
CA THR A 12 5.12 5.51 21.05
C THR A 12 6.23 4.80 20.26
N PRO A 13 6.59 3.54 20.58
CA PRO A 13 7.64 2.81 19.86
C PRO A 13 7.29 2.76 18.37
N HIS A 14 8.17 3.33 17.55
CA HIS A 14 8.18 3.36 16.09
C HIS A 14 7.12 2.48 15.40
N ARG A 15 5.87 2.95 15.35
CA ARG A 15 4.87 2.33 14.49
C ARG A 15 5.29 2.65 13.05
N PRO A 16 5.48 1.64 12.18
CA PRO A 16 5.89 1.88 10.80
C PRO A 16 4.86 2.81 10.15
N GLN A 17 5.35 3.80 9.41
CA GLN A 17 4.49 4.68 8.61
C GLN A 17 3.66 3.81 7.65
N HIS A 18 2.47 4.25 7.29
CA HIS A 18 1.59 3.52 6.36
C HIS A 18 1.51 4.31 5.05
N ASN A 19 1.62 3.62 3.92
CA ASN A 19 1.40 4.23 2.61
C ASN A 19 -0.07 4.12 2.24
N GLN A 20 -0.64 5.21 1.73
CA GLN A 20 -2.03 5.24 1.27
C GLN A 20 -2.04 5.35 -0.25
N LEU A 21 -2.47 4.28 -0.91
CA LEU A 21 -2.69 4.24 -2.35
C LEU A 21 -4.19 4.38 -2.61
N VAL A 22 -4.57 5.38 -3.39
CA VAL A 22 -5.95 5.53 -3.85
C VAL A 22 -6.06 4.84 -5.19
N LEU A 23 -6.77 3.71 -5.24
CA LEU A 23 -7.09 3.07 -6.51
C LEU A 23 -8.25 3.85 -7.12
N THR A 24 -7.92 4.73 -8.06
CA THR A 24 -8.91 5.52 -8.78
C THR A 24 -9.54 4.69 -9.91
N PRO A 25 -10.77 5.02 -10.33
CA PRO A 25 -11.43 4.38 -11.48
C PRO A 25 -10.69 4.51 -12.81
N HIS A 26 -9.58 5.26 -12.88
CA HIS A 26 -8.83 5.47 -14.12
C HIS A 26 -7.55 4.62 -14.22
N ASP A 27 -7.06 4.01 -13.12
CA ASP A 27 -5.73 3.37 -13.10
C ASP A 27 -5.73 1.87 -13.43
N THR A 28 -6.90 1.25 -13.60
CA THR A 28 -7.02 -0.10 -14.13
C THR A 28 -8.30 -0.25 -14.94
N ASP A 29 -8.27 -1.05 -16.00
CA ASP A 29 -9.43 -1.59 -16.76
C ASP A 29 -10.31 -2.53 -15.90
N LEU A 30 -10.49 -2.14 -14.64
CA LEU A 30 -11.23 -2.77 -13.57
C LEU A 30 -12.06 -1.63 -12.99
N SER A 31 -13.22 -1.40 -13.57
CA SER A 31 -14.18 -0.40 -13.10
C SER A 31 -14.35 -0.51 -11.58
N THR A 32 -13.80 0.43 -10.81
CA THR A 32 -13.91 0.52 -9.34
C THR A 32 -15.38 0.60 -8.89
N THR A 33 -16.27 0.87 -9.83
CA THR A 33 -17.72 0.70 -9.71
C THR A 33 -18.14 -0.57 -10.46
N CYS A 34 -18.59 -1.61 -9.76
CA CYS A 34 -19.26 -2.71 -10.44
C CYS A 34 -20.59 -2.17 -11.01
N PRO A 35 -20.84 -2.17 -12.34
CA PRO A 35 -22.02 -1.52 -12.93
C PRO A 35 -23.36 -2.06 -12.43
N TYR A 36 -23.33 -3.28 -11.87
CA TYR A 36 -24.50 -3.96 -11.31
C TYR A 36 -24.81 -3.54 -9.86
N PHE A 37 -23.89 -2.86 -9.17
CA PHE A 37 -24.01 -2.50 -7.75
C PHE A 37 -23.68 -1.03 -7.50
N PRO A 38 -24.60 -0.10 -7.86
CA PRO A 38 -24.40 1.32 -7.62
C PRO A 38 -24.27 1.60 -6.11
N GLY A 39 -23.29 2.43 -5.73
CA GLY A 39 -23.08 2.82 -4.34
C GLY A 39 -22.16 1.89 -3.53
N LEU A 40 -21.62 0.82 -4.12
CA LEU A 40 -20.67 -0.09 -3.47
C LEU A 40 -19.29 -0.01 -4.13
N CYS A 41 -18.22 -0.09 -3.34
CA CYS A 41 -16.87 -0.22 -3.90
C CYS A 41 -16.59 -1.65 -4.31
N PHE A 42 -15.88 -1.83 -5.42
CA PHE A 42 -15.29 -3.12 -5.77
C PHE A 42 -13.89 -3.25 -5.15
N GLY A 43 -13.67 -4.30 -4.35
CA GLY A 43 -12.36 -4.61 -3.77
C GLY A 43 -11.55 -5.50 -4.71
N SER A 44 -10.55 -4.91 -5.36
CA SER A 44 -9.73 -5.55 -6.40
C SER A 44 -9.06 -6.85 -5.95
N THR A 45 -8.58 -6.90 -4.71
CA THR A 45 -7.85 -8.05 -4.14
C THR A 45 -8.75 -9.21 -3.71
N THR A 46 -10.03 -8.95 -3.47
CA THR A 46 -10.99 -9.97 -3.00
C THR A 46 -12.06 -10.31 -4.02
N CYS A 47 -12.15 -9.54 -5.12
CA CYS A 47 -13.20 -9.62 -6.13
C CYS A 47 -14.61 -9.58 -5.53
N ARG A 48 -14.82 -8.72 -4.51
CA ARG A 48 -16.09 -8.54 -3.78
C ARG A 48 -16.51 -7.09 -3.74
N VAL A 49 -17.79 -6.85 -3.42
CA VAL A 49 -18.33 -5.50 -3.22
C VAL A 49 -18.44 -5.19 -1.73
N TYR A 50 -18.18 -3.95 -1.36
CA TYR A 50 -18.16 -3.46 0.02
C TYR A 50 -18.97 -2.17 0.16
N ASN A 51 -19.59 -1.99 1.31
CA ASN A 51 -20.32 -0.76 1.62
C ASN A 51 -19.37 0.41 1.81
N VAL A 52 -19.87 1.63 1.59
CA VAL A 52 -19.12 2.85 1.97
C VAL A 52 -18.75 2.76 3.45
N THR A 53 -17.51 3.13 3.77
CA THR A 53 -16.84 3.03 5.09
C THR A 53 -16.43 1.63 5.53
N GLU A 54 -16.80 0.57 4.80
CA GLU A 54 -16.36 -0.78 5.10
C GLU A 54 -14.87 -0.95 4.76
N SER A 55 -14.16 -1.71 5.61
CA SER A 55 -12.75 -2.03 5.42
C SER A 55 -12.55 -3.55 5.34
N TRP A 56 -11.61 -3.98 4.51
CA TRP A 56 -11.25 -5.39 4.34
C TRP A 56 -9.73 -5.58 4.30
N ALA A 57 -9.27 -6.78 4.64
CA ALA A 57 -7.87 -7.17 4.49
C ALA A 57 -7.55 -7.45 3.01
N ILE A 58 -6.37 -7.04 2.56
CA ILE A 58 -5.91 -7.22 1.17
C ILE A 58 -4.94 -8.41 1.03
N LEU A 59 -5.31 -9.55 1.61
CA LEU A 59 -4.49 -10.76 1.57
C LEU A 59 -4.13 -11.17 0.13
N PRO A 60 -2.92 -11.67 -0.12
CA PRO A 60 -1.88 -12.07 0.84
C PRO A 60 -0.94 -10.93 1.31
N PHE A 61 -1.25 -9.67 1.01
CA PHE A 61 -0.44 -8.54 1.44
C PHE A 61 -0.82 -8.03 2.84
N CYS A 62 0.15 -7.47 3.56
CA CYS A 62 -0.13 -6.79 4.83
C CYS A 62 -0.66 -5.37 4.56
N GLY A 63 -1.98 -5.26 4.49
CA GLY A 63 -2.66 -4.00 4.32
C GLY A 63 -4.15 -4.12 4.57
N LYS A 64 -4.84 -2.99 4.51
CA LYS A 64 -6.29 -2.93 4.46
C LYS A 64 -6.74 -2.01 3.34
N ALA A 65 -7.87 -2.33 2.75
CA ALA A 65 -8.58 -1.42 1.86
C ALA A 65 -9.82 -0.89 2.58
N THR A 66 -10.25 0.31 2.21
CA THR A 66 -11.47 0.94 2.73
C THR A 66 -12.25 1.55 1.59
N CYS A 67 -13.56 1.33 1.57
CA CYS A 67 -14.44 1.98 0.61
C CYS A 67 -14.72 3.41 1.03
N VAL A 68 -14.29 4.38 0.23
CA VAL A 68 -14.50 5.81 0.48
C VAL A 68 -15.35 6.39 -0.65
N LYS A 69 -16.32 7.22 -0.28
CA LYS A 69 -17.12 7.99 -1.24
C LYS A 69 -16.69 9.45 -1.19
N GLU A 70 -16.24 10.00 -2.32
CA GLU A 70 -15.97 11.43 -2.46
C GLU A 70 -16.82 11.99 -3.61
N GLY A 71 -17.75 12.88 -3.29
CA GLY A 71 -18.76 13.33 -4.24
C GLY A 71 -19.59 12.16 -4.77
N ASP A 72 -19.65 12.02 -6.09
CA ASP A 72 -20.35 10.92 -6.78
C ASP A 72 -19.42 9.73 -7.11
N ALA A 73 -18.14 9.81 -6.77
CA ALA A 73 -17.16 8.76 -7.04
C ALA A 73 -16.91 7.87 -5.80
N LEU A 74 -16.59 6.60 -6.08
CA LEU A 74 -16.24 5.59 -5.08
C LEU A 74 -14.80 5.15 -5.30
N PHE A 75 -14.06 5.02 -4.20
CA PHE A 75 -12.64 4.71 -4.21
C PHE A 75 -12.35 3.52 -3.28
N GLU A 76 -11.56 2.58 -3.79
CA GLU A 76 -10.84 1.63 -2.95
C GLU A 76 -9.56 2.33 -2.45
N VAL A 77 -9.56 2.73 -1.19
CA VAL A 77 -8.39 3.36 -0.58
C VAL A 77 -7.59 2.30 0.18
N VAL A 78 -6.43 1.96 -0.36
CA VAL A 78 -5.53 0.94 0.17
C VAL A 78 -4.54 1.59 1.13
N SER A 79 -4.42 1.04 2.33
CA SER A 79 -3.39 1.36 3.32
C SER A 79 -2.50 0.14 3.51
N GLU A 80 -1.23 0.28 3.17
CA GLU A 80 -0.21 -0.76 3.31
C GLU A 80 0.96 -0.26 4.18
N CYS A 81 1.90 -1.13 4.49
CA CYS A 81 3.09 -0.78 5.27
C CYS A 81 4.04 0.10 4.43
N ALA A 82 4.66 1.12 5.03
CA ALA A 82 5.72 1.86 4.37
C ALA A 82 6.92 0.95 4.09
N ARG A 83 7.51 1.10 2.91
CA ARG A 83 8.72 0.37 2.54
C ARG A 83 9.93 1.03 3.17
N ALA A 84 10.77 0.23 3.82
CA ALA A 84 12.05 0.71 4.34
C ALA A 84 13.10 0.81 3.23
N LYS A 85 14.02 1.75 3.38
CA LYS A 85 15.20 1.86 2.51
C LYS A 85 16.16 0.69 2.82
N PRO A 86 16.67 -0.04 1.82
CA PRO A 86 17.58 -1.15 2.05
C PRO A 86 18.82 -0.73 2.85
N ARG A 87 19.16 -1.48 3.89
CA ARG A 87 20.36 -1.25 4.70
C ARG A 87 20.99 -2.58 5.09
N ALA A 88 22.31 -2.68 4.92
CA ALA A 88 23.03 -3.95 5.07
C ALA A 88 23.10 -4.46 6.53
N ASP A 89 22.94 -3.56 7.51
CA ASP A 89 22.96 -3.87 8.95
C ASP A 89 21.57 -4.17 9.52
N CYS A 90 20.54 -4.20 8.68
CA CYS A 90 19.16 -4.44 9.07
C CYS A 90 18.68 -5.81 8.60
N ASN A 91 18.05 -6.55 9.50
CA ASN A 91 17.30 -7.76 9.18
C ASN A 91 15.81 -7.47 9.23
N GLU A 92 15.10 -7.78 8.15
CA GLU A 92 13.65 -7.69 8.09
C GLU A 92 13.01 -8.91 8.77
N ILE A 93 12.01 -8.64 9.61
CA ILE A 93 11.21 -9.64 10.30
C ILE A 93 9.80 -9.54 9.76
N LEU A 94 9.38 -10.59 9.07
CA LEU A 94 8.07 -10.71 8.43
C LEU A 94 7.12 -11.54 9.30
N VAL A 95 5.85 -11.18 9.25
CA VAL A 95 4.74 -11.90 9.90
C VAL A 95 3.73 -12.30 8.84
N ASN A 96 3.08 -13.45 9.01
CA ASN A 96 2.03 -13.90 8.09
C ASN A 96 0.79 -12.99 8.23
N PRO A 97 0.39 -12.23 7.18
CA PRO A 97 -0.76 -11.35 7.25
C PRO A 97 -2.10 -12.08 7.36
N ALA A 98 -2.14 -13.38 7.04
CA ALA A 98 -3.33 -14.21 7.25
C ALA A 98 -3.57 -14.54 8.74
N GLU A 99 -2.53 -14.47 9.57
CA GLU A 99 -2.59 -14.77 11.00
C GLU A 99 -2.68 -13.49 11.85
N VAL A 100 -2.03 -12.43 11.39
CA VAL A 100 -1.98 -11.14 12.09
C VAL A 100 -2.52 -10.06 11.16
N PRO A 101 -3.59 -9.34 11.54
CA PRO A 101 -4.18 -8.32 10.68
C PRO A 101 -3.31 -7.06 10.63
N PHE A 102 -3.48 -6.26 9.57
CA PHE A 102 -2.92 -4.92 9.50
C PHE A 102 -3.48 -4.05 10.64
N PRO A 103 -2.66 -3.22 11.32
CA PRO A 103 -1.27 -2.85 11.01
C PRO A 103 -0.20 -3.79 11.58
N ASP A 104 -0.58 -4.79 12.35
CA ASP A 104 0.36 -5.57 13.19
C ASP A 104 1.17 -6.60 12.39
N CYS A 105 0.74 -6.92 11.16
CA CYS A 105 1.55 -7.71 10.22
C CYS A 105 2.66 -6.92 9.53
N CYS A 106 2.81 -5.62 9.79
CA CYS A 106 3.80 -4.84 9.07
C CYS A 106 5.24 -5.31 9.38
N PRO A 107 6.13 -5.33 8.37
CA PRO A 107 7.52 -5.71 8.58
C PRO A 107 8.15 -4.86 9.67
N THR A 108 8.89 -5.52 10.55
CA THR A 108 9.73 -4.86 11.55
C THR A 108 11.19 -5.09 11.20
N TYR A 109 12.08 -4.16 11.59
CA TYR A 109 13.48 -4.23 11.23
C TYR A 109 14.34 -4.25 12.48
N ASN A 110 15.18 -5.27 12.60
CA ASN A 110 16.21 -5.34 13.63
C ASN A 110 17.53 -4.89 13.04
N CYS A 111 17.97 -3.69 13.42
CA CYS A 111 19.17 -3.06 12.88
C CYS A 111 20.18 -2.75 13.97
N THR A 112 21.47 -2.90 13.67
CA THR A 112 22.54 -2.60 14.63
C THR A 112 22.96 -1.12 14.61
N GLY A 113 22.75 -0.41 13.50
CA GLY A 113 23.14 1.00 13.30
C GLY A 113 22.09 2.05 13.69
N GLY A 114 21.07 1.69 14.46
CA GLY A 114 19.99 2.60 14.86
C GLY A 114 18.75 2.52 13.97
N PRO A 115 17.85 3.52 14.01
CA PRO A 115 16.54 3.45 13.35
C PRO A 115 16.67 3.33 11.84
N ILE A 116 15.78 2.57 11.21
CA ILE A 116 15.72 2.43 9.75
C ILE A 116 14.98 3.62 9.12
N GLU A 117 15.41 4.03 7.94
CA GLU A 117 14.72 5.06 7.16
C GLU A 117 13.66 4.43 6.27
N TYR A 118 12.54 5.11 6.10
CA TYR A 118 11.46 4.71 5.21
C TYR A 118 11.42 5.58 3.95
N TYR A 119 10.92 5.03 2.85
CA TYR A 119 10.56 5.82 1.70
C TYR A 119 9.35 6.69 2.04
N THR A 120 9.41 7.95 1.65
CA THR A 120 8.23 8.82 1.58
C THR A 120 7.27 8.31 0.52
N GLN A 121 6.02 8.76 0.57
CA GLN A 121 5.03 8.43 -0.45
C GLN A 121 5.49 8.85 -1.85
N ALA A 122 6.01 10.07 -1.99
CA ALA A 122 6.53 10.57 -3.27
C ALA A 122 7.70 9.73 -3.80
N GLU A 123 8.64 9.30 -2.94
CA GLU A 123 9.71 8.39 -3.35
C GLU A 123 9.16 7.01 -3.75
N SER A 124 8.15 6.51 -3.04
CA SER A 124 7.51 5.22 -3.34
C SER A 124 6.80 5.23 -4.70
N GLU A 125 6.11 6.31 -5.03
CA GLU A 125 5.45 6.52 -6.32
C GLU A 125 6.48 6.60 -7.45
N GLN A 126 7.60 7.30 -7.24
CA GLN A 126 8.71 7.36 -8.21
C GLN A 126 9.31 5.97 -8.49
N LEU A 127 9.49 5.15 -7.46
CA LEU A 127 9.98 3.78 -7.61
C LEU A 127 9.00 2.91 -8.40
N LEU A 128 7.70 3.04 -8.14
CA LEU A 128 6.67 2.32 -8.91
C LEU A 128 6.69 2.74 -10.38
N ALA A 129 6.73 4.05 -10.65
CA ALA A 129 6.81 4.58 -12.01
C ALA A 129 8.09 4.13 -12.75
N ALA A 130 9.23 4.10 -12.05
CA ALA A 130 10.49 3.60 -12.61
C ALA A 130 10.42 2.11 -12.95
N SER A 131 9.73 1.29 -12.14
CA SER A 131 9.56 -0.14 -12.41
C SER A 131 8.64 -0.42 -13.60
N ALA A 132 7.66 0.45 -13.86
CA ALA A 132 6.72 0.33 -14.97
C ALA A 132 7.30 0.74 -16.34
N SER A 133 8.46 1.41 -16.37
CA SER A 133 9.08 1.95 -17.58
C SER A 133 10.21 1.08 -18.13
N LEU A 134 10.44 -0.12 -17.59
CA LEU A 134 11.34 -1.09 -18.21
C LEU A 134 10.79 -1.48 -19.60
N PRO A 135 11.56 -1.29 -20.70
CA PRO A 135 11.11 -1.74 -22.01
C PRO A 135 10.95 -3.26 -21.94
N ASN A 136 9.79 -3.75 -22.37
CA ASN A 136 9.58 -5.18 -22.64
C ASN A 136 10.79 -5.70 -23.40
N ALA A 137 11.62 -6.53 -22.76
CA ALA A 137 12.60 -7.33 -23.46
C ALA A 137 11.78 -8.27 -24.35
N GLY A 138 11.59 -7.89 -25.61
CA GLY A 138 10.91 -8.70 -26.61
C GLY A 138 11.55 -10.10 -26.68
N PRO A 139 10.82 -11.11 -27.13
CA PRO A 139 11.31 -12.48 -27.14
C PRO A 139 12.58 -12.57 -27.99
N ALA A 140 13.64 -13.13 -27.40
CA ALA A 140 14.87 -13.46 -28.11
C ALA A 140 14.56 -14.50 -29.19
N THR A 141 14.28 -14.06 -30.41
CA THR A 141 14.19 -14.94 -31.59
C THR A 141 15.60 -15.31 -32.04
N GLY A 142 16.16 -16.33 -31.38
CA GLY A 142 17.33 -17.07 -31.85
C GLY A 142 16.91 -18.47 -32.30
N VAL A 143 16.25 -18.57 -33.45
CA VAL A 143 16.12 -19.86 -34.17
C VAL A 143 16.99 -19.76 -35.41
N THR A 144 18.19 -20.32 -35.31
CA THR A 144 19.04 -20.62 -36.46
C THR A 144 18.53 -21.91 -37.09
N THR A 145 17.86 -21.83 -38.23
CA THR A 145 17.62 -23.00 -39.09
C THR A 145 18.72 -23.06 -40.16
N SER A 146 19.45 -24.18 -40.16
CA SER A 146 20.32 -24.62 -41.26
C SER A 146 19.52 -25.21 -42.40
#